data_AF-A0A928L0U2-F1
#
_entry.id   AF-A0A928L0U2-F1
#
_cell.length_a   1.000
_cell.length_b   1.000
_cell.length_c   1.000
_cell.angle_alpha   90.00
_cell.angle_beta   90.00
_cell.angle_gamma   90.00
#
_symmetry.space_group_name_H-M   'P 1'
#
loop_
_entity.id
_entity.type
_entity.pdbx_description
1 polymer ?
#
loop_
_entity_poly.entity_id
_entity_poly.type
_entity_poly.pdbx_seq_one_letter_code
_entity_poly.pdbx_strand_id
1 'polypeptide(L)'
;MAFVNAYLTEEEKEKFREAKVLDPRWRSPKYCLEPTTWTVDEENKIALLNCGVANRDEHWKKTFALIYKQIDNEHLIELTLIEKCPDYLTEKKLREKYNVKAVTKWEVFDYKMPEMLKNKISQEELFEILENALTGYEINGKPDKKYSFKALIQDRK
;
A
#
# COMPACT_ATOMS: atom_id res chain seq x y z
N MET A 1 -12.51 7.46 4.14
CA MET A 1 -11.16 7.33 3.59
C MET A 1 -11.25 7.20 2.08
N ALA A 2 -10.65 8.13 1.35
CA ALA A 2 -10.69 8.15 -0.11
C ALA A 2 -9.26 8.21 -0.64
N PHE A 3 -8.68 7.05 -0.92
CA PHE A 3 -7.36 6.95 -1.52
C PHE A 3 -7.42 7.30 -3.00
N VAL A 4 -6.50 8.14 -3.45
CA VAL A 4 -6.35 8.55 -4.85
C VAL A 4 -4.91 8.39 -5.30
N ASN A 5 -4.76 7.93 -6.54
CA ASN A 5 -3.47 7.94 -7.23
C ASN A 5 -3.22 9.35 -7.73
N ALA A 6 -2.09 9.95 -7.35
CA ALA A 6 -1.76 11.31 -7.71
C ALA A 6 -0.35 11.40 -8.29
N TYR A 7 -0.09 12.46 -9.05
CA TYR A 7 1.27 12.85 -9.36
C TYR A 7 1.79 13.67 -8.18
N LEU A 8 2.94 13.26 -7.62
CA LEU A 8 3.62 14.08 -6.61
C LEU A 8 4.11 15.37 -7.27
N THR A 9 3.82 16.50 -6.64
CA THR A 9 4.49 17.77 -6.89
C THR A 9 5.97 17.68 -6.47
N GLU A 10 6.81 18.58 -6.98
CA GLU A 10 8.22 18.63 -6.57
C GLU A 10 8.38 18.91 -5.07
N GLU A 11 7.49 19.73 -4.49
CA GLU A 11 7.48 20.00 -3.04
C GLU A 11 7.20 18.74 -2.21
N GLU A 12 6.25 17.91 -2.65
CA GLU A 12 5.95 16.66 -1.97
C GLU A 12 7.10 15.67 -2.11
N LYS A 13 7.70 15.55 -3.31
CA LYS A 13 8.90 14.73 -3.51
C LYS A 13 10.03 15.16 -2.58
N GLU A 14 10.22 16.46 -2.38
CA GLU A 14 11.24 16.97 -1.47
C GLU A 14 10.93 16.61 -0.01
N LYS A 15 9.67 16.70 0.43
CA LYS A 15 9.26 16.22 1.76
C LYS A 15 9.60 14.75 1.97
N PHE A 16 9.38 13.89 0.98
CA PHE A 16 9.77 12.48 1.06
C PHE A 16 11.29 12.29 1.15
N ARG A 17 12.08 13.13 0.47
CA ARG A 17 13.55 13.10 0.55
C ARG A 17 14.05 13.58 1.90
N GLU A 18 13.52 14.68 2.41
CA GLU A 18 13.83 15.24 3.73
C GLU A 18 13.49 14.26 4.85
N ALA A 19 12.33 13.61 4.74
CA ALA A 19 11.88 12.55 5.65
C ALA A 19 12.78 11.32 5.65
N LYS A 20 13.65 11.18 4.63
CA LYS A 20 14.54 10.02 4.43
C LYS A 20 13.77 8.69 4.52
N VAL A 21 12.58 8.63 3.91
CA VAL A 21 11.77 7.41 3.89
C VAL A 21 12.60 6.28 3.30
N LEU A 22 12.92 5.31 4.14
CA LEU A 22 13.79 4.20 3.78
C LEU A 22 13.02 3.19 2.92
N ASP A 23 13.63 2.75 1.82
CA ASP A 23 13.13 1.58 1.11
C ASP A 23 13.30 0.35 2.03
N PRO A 24 12.22 -0.37 2.39
CA PRO A 24 12.28 -1.52 3.29
C PRO A 24 13.26 -2.61 2.83
N ARG A 25 13.57 -2.68 1.52
CA ARG A 25 14.43 -3.71 0.94
C ARG A 25 15.92 -3.43 1.17
N TRP A 26 16.32 -2.18 1.12
CA TRP A 26 17.74 -1.78 1.07
C TRP A 26 18.15 -0.87 2.23
N ARG A 27 17.18 -0.39 3.03
CA ARG A 27 17.35 0.63 4.07
C ARG A 27 18.10 1.88 3.56
N SER A 28 17.89 2.20 2.28
CA SER A 28 18.41 3.41 1.64
C SER A 28 17.25 4.35 1.31
N PRO A 29 17.44 5.67 1.36
CA PRO A 29 16.44 6.63 0.89
C PRO A 29 16.02 6.31 -0.55
N LYS A 30 14.73 6.24 -0.81
CA LYS A 30 14.23 5.94 -2.15
C LYS A 30 14.31 7.21 -3.01
N TYR A 31 15.30 7.28 -3.91
CA TYR A 31 15.52 8.45 -4.77
C TYR A 31 14.48 8.60 -5.89
N CYS A 32 13.71 7.56 -6.19
CA CYS A 32 12.73 7.53 -7.29
C CYS A 32 11.40 6.96 -6.80
N LEU A 33 10.54 7.84 -6.26
CA LEU A 33 9.12 7.57 -6.16
C LEU A 33 8.50 7.87 -7.52
N GLU A 34 8.36 6.84 -8.35
CA GLU A 34 7.59 6.99 -9.58
C GLU A 34 6.12 7.25 -9.22
N PRO A 35 5.42 8.16 -9.92
CA PRO A 35 4.01 8.47 -9.66
C PRO A 35 3.09 7.25 -9.68
N THR A 36 3.47 6.19 -10.38
CA THR A 36 2.75 4.91 -10.47
C THR A 36 3.02 3.97 -9.31
N THR A 37 3.69 4.42 -8.25
CA THR A 37 4.10 3.56 -7.14
C THR A 37 3.50 3.98 -5.80
N TRP A 38 2.49 4.84 -5.78
CA TRP A 38 1.89 5.29 -4.53
C TRP A 38 0.41 5.67 -4.68
N THR A 39 -0.26 5.77 -3.53
CA THR A 39 -1.62 6.30 -3.40
C THR A 39 -1.75 7.04 -2.07
N VAL A 40 -2.61 8.05 -2.00
CA VAL A 40 -2.78 8.88 -0.80
C VAL A 40 -4.22 9.10 -0.42
N ASP A 41 -4.45 9.18 0.89
CA ASP A 41 -5.61 9.80 1.51
C ASP A 41 -5.15 11.14 2.12
N GLU A 42 -5.45 12.25 1.44
CA GLU A 42 -5.06 13.59 1.87
C GLU A 42 -5.81 14.05 3.12
N GLU A 43 -7.03 13.57 3.35
CA GLU A 43 -7.86 13.93 4.51
C GLU A 43 -7.24 13.35 5.78
N ASN A 44 -6.86 12.08 5.72
CA ASN A 44 -6.29 11.35 6.86
C ASN A 44 -4.76 11.41 6.92
N LYS A 45 -4.12 12.05 5.94
CA LYS A 45 -2.65 12.18 5.80
C LYS A 45 -1.95 10.81 5.79
N ILE A 46 -2.50 9.87 5.01
CA ILE A 46 -1.96 8.51 4.86
C ILE A 46 -1.45 8.33 3.43
N ALA A 47 -0.28 7.72 3.28
CA ALA A 47 0.25 7.35 1.97
C ALA A 47 0.69 5.88 1.96
N LEU A 48 0.35 5.15 0.91
CA LEU A 48 0.88 3.80 0.67
C LEU A 48 1.80 3.85 -0.55
N LEU A 49 3.03 3.37 -0.39
CA LEU A 49 4.05 3.36 -1.43
C LEU A 49 4.48 1.92 -1.73
N ASN A 50 4.33 1.49 -2.97
CA ASN A 50 4.90 0.25 -3.48
C ASN A 50 6.41 0.40 -3.64
N CYS A 51 7.15 -0.37 -2.85
CA CYS A 51 8.61 -0.38 -2.89
C CYS A 51 9.15 -1.39 -3.91
N GLY A 52 8.34 -2.31 -4.42
CA GLY A 52 8.71 -3.27 -5.46
C GLY A 52 8.81 -4.69 -4.89
N VAL A 53 9.51 -5.58 -5.59
CA VAL A 53 9.72 -6.96 -5.13
C VAL A 53 10.85 -7.04 -4.12
N ALA A 54 10.69 -7.91 -3.11
CA ALA A 54 11.64 -8.06 -1.99
C ALA A 54 13.04 -8.49 -2.47
N ASN A 55 13.11 -9.52 -3.34
CA ASN A 55 14.31 -9.93 -4.05
C ASN A 55 13.90 -10.67 -5.34
N ARG A 56 14.88 -11.02 -6.20
CA ARG A 56 14.63 -11.65 -7.51
C ARG A 56 14.01 -13.05 -7.38
N ASP A 57 14.41 -13.79 -6.34
CA ASP A 57 13.97 -15.18 -6.14
C ASP A 57 12.56 -15.25 -5.55
N GLU A 58 12.14 -14.23 -4.79
CA GLU A 58 10.85 -14.09 -4.13
C GLU A 58 10.00 -12.98 -4.78
N HIS A 59 9.95 -12.98 -6.12
CA HIS A 59 9.23 -11.97 -6.92
C HIS A 59 7.70 -11.91 -6.65
N TRP A 60 7.13 -12.91 -5.96
CA TRP A 60 5.74 -12.91 -5.49
C TRP A 60 5.54 -12.10 -4.19
N LYS A 61 6.61 -11.73 -3.49
CA LYS A 61 6.57 -10.85 -2.31
C LYS A 61 6.79 -9.40 -2.74
N LYS A 62 5.78 -8.57 -2.53
CA LYS A 62 5.84 -7.13 -2.78
C LYS A 62 5.99 -6.39 -1.47
N THR A 63 6.95 -5.46 -1.42
CA THR A 63 7.16 -4.61 -0.26
C THR A 63 6.43 -3.29 -0.42
N PHE A 64 5.86 -2.81 0.66
CA PHE A 64 5.18 -1.53 0.73
C PHE A 64 5.66 -0.74 1.95
N ALA A 65 5.54 0.57 1.83
CA ALA A 65 5.74 1.53 2.91
C ALA A 65 4.41 2.25 3.13
N LEU A 66 3.79 2.06 4.29
CA LEU A 66 2.60 2.80 4.69
C LEU A 66 3.01 3.90 5.67
N ILE A 67 2.71 5.14 5.33
CA ILE A 67 3.03 6.33 6.10
C ILE A 67 1.75 6.78 6.77
N TYR A 68 1.74 6.86 8.10
CA TYR A 68 0.54 7.16 8.88
C TYR A 68 0.54 8.56 9.50
N LYS A 69 -0.41 9.41 9.13
CA LYS A 69 -0.66 10.74 9.73
C LYS A 69 0.47 11.78 9.62
N GLN A 70 1.66 11.45 9.13
CA GLN A 70 2.76 12.38 8.80
C GLN A 70 3.84 11.68 7.95
N ILE A 71 4.50 12.40 7.04
CA ILE A 71 5.56 11.88 6.14
C ILE A 71 6.91 11.95 6.87
N ASP A 72 7.07 11.23 7.96
CA ASP A 72 8.38 11.04 8.59
C ASP A 72 8.66 9.54 8.83
N ASN A 73 9.89 9.21 9.22
CA ASN A 73 10.29 7.83 9.50
C ASN A 73 9.69 7.27 10.80
N GLU A 74 9.19 8.10 11.70
CA GLU A 74 8.59 7.66 12.96
C GLU A 74 7.20 7.06 12.77
N HIS A 75 6.53 7.43 11.68
CA HIS A 75 5.21 6.95 11.31
C HIS A 75 5.20 5.95 10.14
N LEU A 76 6.36 5.43 9.79
CA LEU A 76 6.53 4.47 8.70
C LEU A 76 6.26 3.04 9.16
N ILE A 77 5.30 2.38 8.51
CA ILE A 77 5.01 0.95 8.66
C ILE A 77 5.54 0.25 7.41
N GLU A 78 6.54 -0.61 7.60
CA GLU A 78 7.11 -1.44 6.54
C GLU A 78 6.25 -2.71 6.38
N LEU A 79 5.85 -3.04 5.16
CA LEU A 79 4.92 -4.14 4.87
C LEU A 79 5.51 -5.05 3.81
N THR A 80 5.33 -6.36 3.99
CA THR A 80 5.54 -7.35 2.95
C THR A 80 4.22 -8.05 2.69
N LEU A 81 3.71 -7.91 1.47
CA LEU A 81 2.44 -8.46 1.05
C LEU A 81 2.64 -9.48 -0.08
N ILE A 82 1.82 -10.52 -0.09
CA ILE A 82 1.76 -11.49 -1.18
C ILE A 82 0.43 -11.34 -1.89
N GLU A 83 0.50 -11.11 -3.20
CA GLU A 83 -0.69 -11.09 -4.04
C GLU A 83 -1.20 -12.51 -4.28
N LYS A 84 -2.48 -12.74 -4.02
CA LYS A 84 -3.17 -14.01 -4.24
C LYS A 84 -4.29 -13.80 -5.25
N CYS A 85 -4.22 -14.53 -6.35
CA CYS A 85 -5.35 -14.62 -7.27
C CYS A 85 -6.40 -15.56 -6.66
N PRO A 86 -7.62 -15.06 -6.35
CA PRO A 86 -8.72 -15.96 -6.00
C PRO A 86 -9.02 -16.90 -7.18
N ASP A 87 -9.56 -18.08 -6.90
CA ASP A 87 -10.10 -18.95 -7.96
C ASP A 87 -11.28 -18.26 -8.66
N TYR A 88 -11.56 -18.67 -9.90
CA TYR A 88 -12.56 -18.03 -10.75
C TYR A 88 -13.95 -17.90 -10.10
N LEU A 89 -14.42 -18.95 -9.40
CA LEU A 89 -15.75 -18.93 -8.77
C LEU A 89 -15.79 -17.97 -7.59
N THR A 90 -14.75 -17.99 -6.75
CA THR A 90 -14.60 -17.02 -5.66
C THR A 90 -14.51 -15.60 -6.19
N GLU A 91 -13.70 -15.36 -7.22
CA GLU A 91 -13.55 -14.03 -7.81
C GLU A 91 -14.87 -13.50 -8.35
N LYS A 92 -15.63 -14.33 -9.09
CA LYS A 92 -16.93 -13.96 -9.64
C LYS A 92 -17.90 -13.50 -8.54
N LYS A 93 -18.02 -14.27 -7.45
CA LYS A 93 -18.88 -13.91 -6.30
C LYS A 93 -18.45 -12.59 -5.65
N LEU A 94 -17.15 -12.35 -5.53
CA LEU A 94 -16.63 -11.11 -4.95
C LEU A 94 -16.87 -9.91 -5.86
N ARG A 95 -16.65 -10.05 -7.18
CA ARG A 95 -16.95 -9.01 -8.17
C ARG A 95 -18.43 -8.60 -8.12
N GLU A 96 -19.34 -9.56 -8.03
CA GLU A 96 -20.78 -9.31 -7.86
C GLU A 96 -21.08 -8.62 -6.52
N LYS A 97 -20.54 -9.15 -5.40
CA LYS A 97 -20.76 -8.59 -4.05
C LYS A 97 -20.34 -7.13 -3.92
N TYR A 98 -19.17 -6.78 -4.45
CA TYR A 98 -18.62 -5.43 -4.35
C TYR A 98 -18.97 -4.54 -5.55
N ASN A 99 -19.68 -5.08 -6.56
CA ASN A 99 -19.99 -4.41 -7.81
C ASN A 99 -18.75 -3.83 -8.51
N VAL A 100 -17.71 -4.66 -8.66
CA VAL A 100 -16.42 -4.28 -9.27
C VAL A 100 -16.02 -5.20 -10.43
N LYS A 101 -15.17 -4.71 -11.32
CA LYS A 101 -14.66 -5.49 -12.48
C LYS A 101 -13.55 -6.47 -12.11
N ALA A 102 -12.75 -6.17 -11.08
CA ALA A 102 -11.62 -6.98 -10.66
C ALA A 102 -11.48 -6.99 -9.13
N VAL A 103 -10.99 -8.11 -8.58
CA VAL A 103 -10.73 -8.27 -7.15
C VAL A 103 -9.38 -8.93 -6.96
N THR A 104 -8.56 -8.37 -6.07
CA THR A 104 -7.28 -8.98 -5.67
C THR A 104 -7.30 -9.24 -4.17
N LYS A 105 -6.79 -10.41 -3.78
CA LYS A 105 -6.51 -10.71 -2.37
C LYS A 105 -5.04 -10.47 -2.08
N TRP A 106 -4.77 -9.88 -0.93
CA TRP A 106 -3.43 -9.64 -0.42
C TRP A 106 -3.29 -10.29 0.93
N GLU A 107 -2.23 -11.06 1.08
CA GLU A 107 -1.88 -11.71 2.33
C GLU A 107 -0.73 -10.93 2.98
N VAL A 108 -0.91 -10.53 4.24
CA VAL A 108 0.16 -9.88 5.01
C VAL A 108 1.17 -10.94 5.41
N PHE A 109 2.35 -10.91 4.77
CA PHE A 109 3.42 -11.87 5.06
C PHE A 109 4.20 -11.46 6.31
N ASP A 110 4.52 -10.17 6.42
CA ASP A 110 5.21 -9.57 7.55
C ASP A 110 4.95 -8.06 7.56
N TYR A 111 5.03 -7.45 8.74
CA TYR A 111 5.04 -6.00 8.85
C TYR A 111 5.83 -5.55 10.07
N LYS A 112 6.51 -4.40 9.92
CA LYS A 112 7.28 -3.77 10.98
C LYS A 112 6.70 -2.40 11.26
N MET A 113 6.23 -2.24 12.49
CA MET A 113 5.60 -1.03 12.98
C MET A 113 6.40 -0.44 14.15
N PRO A 114 6.68 0.87 14.16
CA PRO A 114 7.25 1.59 15.30
C PRO A 114 6.41 1.42 16.57
N GLU A 115 7.05 1.27 17.74
CA GLU A 115 6.36 1.06 19.04
C GLU A 115 5.32 2.15 19.35
N MET A 116 5.63 3.40 18.98
CA MET A 116 4.73 4.54 19.15
C MET A 116 3.41 4.41 18.37
N LEU A 117 3.40 3.65 17.27
CA LEU A 117 2.20 3.37 16.47
C LEU A 117 1.46 2.13 16.95
N LYS A 118 2.14 1.13 17.53
CA LYS A 118 1.50 -0.08 18.06
C LYS A 118 0.42 0.20 19.10
N ASN A 119 0.58 1.28 19.86
CA ASN A 119 -0.40 1.72 20.86
C ASN A 119 -1.50 2.63 20.29
N LYS A 120 -1.41 3.02 19.02
CA LYS A 120 -2.31 3.99 18.38
C LYS A 120 -3.18 3.39 17.29
N ILE A 121 -2.74 2.30 16.66
CA ILE A 121 -3.43 1.61 15.57
C ILE A 121 -3.56 0.14 15.96
N SER A 122 -4.79 -0.38 15.95
CA SER A 122 -5.01 -1.82 16.08
C SER A 122 -4.65 -2.55 14.78
N GLN A 123 -4.46 -3.86 14.84
CA GLN A 123 -4.22 -4.68 13.65
C GLN A 123 -5.40 -4.60 12.68
N GLU A 124 -6.64 -4.58 13.19
CA GLU A 124 -7.85 -4.45 12.39
C GLU A 124 -7.91 -3.10 11.67
N GLU A 125 -7.59 -2.01 12.36
CA GLU A 125 -7.51 -0.66 11.76
C GLU A 125 -6.44 -0.62 10.66
N LEU A 126 -5.27 -1.21 10.91
CA LEU A 126 -4.21 -1.32 9.89
C LEU A 126 -4.73 -2.07 8.65
N PHE A 127 -5.43 -3.18 8.82
CA PHE A 127 -5.92 -3.98 7.71
C PHE A 127 -7.01 -3.26 6.92
N GLU A 128 -7.88 -2.51 7.59
CA GLU A 128 -8.86 -1.65 6.92
C GLU A 128 -8.19 -0.54 6.11
N ILE A 129 -7.19 0.13 6.70
CA ILE A 129 -6.39 1.15 5.99
C ILE A 129 -5.72 0.53 4.76
N LEU A 130 -5.11 -0.64 4.88
CA LEU A 130 -4.45 -1.33 3.78
C LEU A 130 -5.43 -1.76 2.70
N GLU A 131 -6.62 -2.26 3.07
CA GLU A 131 -7.64 -2.64 2.12
C GLU A 131 -8.10 -1.43 1.29
N ASN A 132 -8.34 -0.29 1.95
CA ASN A 132 -8.72 0.95 1.30
C ASN A 132 -7.59 1.52 0.43
N ALA A 133 -6.35 1.51 0.94
CA ALA A 133 -5.19 1.98 0.22
C ALA A 133 -4.91 1.13 -1.02
N LEU A 134 -4.86 -0.19 -0.91
CA LEU A 134 -4.63 -1.07 -2.06
C LEU A 134 -5.80 -1.03 -3.06
N THR A 135 -7.01 -0.76 -2.58
CA THR A 135 -8.16 -0.51 -3.47
C THR A 135 -7.95 0.77 -4.28
N GLY A 136 -7.54 1.88 -3.64
CA GLY A 136 -7.23 3.14 -4.34
C GLY A 136 -5.98 3.08 -5.21
N TYR A 137 -4.97 2.29 -4.81
CA TYR A 137 -3.79 2.00 -5.61
C TYR A 137 -4.14 1.24 -6.89
N GLU A 138 -5.22 0.45 -6.88
CA GLU A 138 -5.69 -0.34 -8.02
C GLU A 138 -4.55 -1.20 -8.62
N ILE A 139 -4.42 -1.21 -9.95
CA ILE A 139 -3.37 -1.91 -10.69
C ILE A 139 -2.24 -0.92 -10.99
N ASN A 140 -1.21 -0.94 -10.14
CA ASN A 140 0.01 -0.14 -10.29
C ASN A 140 -0.17 1.38 -10.18
N GLY A 141 -1.07 1.85 -9.32
CA GLY A 141 -1.11 3.24 -8.88
C GLY A 141 -1.24 4.28 -9.98
N LYS A 142 -1.82 3.93 -11.15
CA LYS A 142 -1.84 4.82 -12.32
C LYS A 142 -2.85 5.95 -12.13
N PRO A 143 -2.45 7.23 -12.06
CA PRO A 143 -3.37 8.34 -11.78
C PRO A 143 -4.39 8.60 -12.89
N ASP A 144 -4.03 8.27 -14.13
CA ASP A 144 -4.82 8.51 -15.34
C ASP A 144 -5.81 7.38 -15.66
N LYS A 145 -5.75 6.26 -14.94
CA LYS A 145 -6.61 5.10 -15.15
C LYS A 145 -7.42 4.84 -13.90
N LYS A 146 -8.73 4.73 -14.07
CA LYS A 146 -9.64 4.25 -13.03
C LYS A 146 -10.09 2.85 -13.37
N TYR A 147 -9.71 1.89 -12.53
CA TYR A 147 -10.16 0.52 -12.59
C TYR A 147 -11.22 0.31 -11.53
N SER A 148 -12.38 -0.21 -11.93
CA SER A 148 -13.37 -0.70 -10.98
C SER A 148 -12.80 -1.94 -10.29
N PHE A 149 -12.23 -1.74 -9.10
CA PHE A 149 -11.33 -2.68 -8.44
C PHE A 149 -11.62 -2.75 -6.94
N LYS A 150 -11.35 -3.90 -6.33
CA LYS A 150 -11.39 -4.08 -4.87
C LYS A 150 -10.19 -4.90 -4.42
N ALA A 151 -9.39 -4.35 -3.51
CA ALA A 151 -8.44 -5.14 -2.75
C ALA A 151 -9.12 -5.75 -1.52
N LEU A 152 -8.64 -6.90 -1.07
CA LEU A 152 -9.03 -7.54 0.18
C LEU A 152 -7.77 -7.94 0.94
N ILE A 153 -7.71 -7.65 2.24
CA ILE A 153 -6.59 -8.05 3.10
C ILE A 153 -6.95 -9.30 3.90
N GLN A 154 -5.99 -10.20 4.05
CA GLN A 154 -6.09 -11.33 4.96
C GLN A 154 -4.79 -11.52 5.74
N ASP A 155 -4.93 -12.01 6.97
CA ASP A 155 -3.79 -12.45 7.75
C ASP A 155 -3.23 -13.77 7.23
N ARG A 156 -1.92 -13.96 7.41
CA ARG A 156 -1.27 -15.23 7.13
C ARG A 156 -1.50 -16.18 8.30
N LYS A 157 -2.39 -17.15 8.12
CA LYS A 157 -2.63 -18.23 9.08
C LYS A 157 -1.48 -19.22 9.15
#